data_AF-A0A1S2JZ53-F1
#
_entry.id   AF-A0A1S2JZ53-F1
#
_cell.length_a   1.000
_cell.length_b   1.000
_cell.length_c   1.000
_cell.angle_alpha   90.00
_cell.angle_beta   90.00
_cell.angle_gamma   90.00
#
_symmetry.space_group_name_H-M   'P 1'
#
loop_
_entity.id
_entity.type
_entity.pdbx_description
1 polymer ?
#
loop_
_entity_poly.entity_id
_entity_poly.type
_entity_poly.pdbx_seq_one_letter_code
_entity_poly.pdbx_strand_id
1 'polypeptide(L)'
;MTDDTVRQILRDAADYIAEHGHCKGRLESWSPDADLPAVCALGALRRTGLRHGIAAYGAAVGQLADHLRSRDDDPRIPYAWKRWVDSAQLIPIYNDHEATTAEDVILAMKRAAEDR
;
A
#
# COMPACT_ATOMS: atom_id res chain seq x y z
N MET A 1 -16.08 -2.14 12.44
CA MET A 1 -14.77 -1.52 12.18
C MET A 1 -15.05 -0.10 11.72
N THR A 2 -14.36 0.90 12.27
CA THR A 2 -14.61 2.30 11.92
C THR A 2 -13.74 2.72 10.74
N ASP A 3 -14.24 3.65 9.92
CA ASP A 3 -13.46 4.27 8.84
C ASP A 3 -12.15 4.87 9.39
N ASP A 4 -12.19 5.48 10.57
CA ASP A 4 -11.02 6.05 11.22
C ASP A 4 -9.89 5.03 11.46
N THR A 5 -10.24 3.76 11.74
CA THR A 5 -9.24 2.70 11.90
C THR A 5 -8.52 2.44 10.57
N VAL A 6 -9.28 2.39 9.47
CA VAL A 6 -8.72 2.11 8.14
C VAL A 6 -7.83 3.27 7.67
N ARG A 7 -8.29 4.51 7.87
CA ARG A 7 -7.51 5.72 7.59
C ARG A 7 -6.21 5.76 8.39
N GLN A 8 -6.26 5.42 9.68
CA GLN A 8 -5.07 5.36 10.51
C GLN A 8 -4.08 4.29 10.03
N ILE A 9 -4.56 3.10 9.64
CA ILE A 9 -3.70 2.04 9.11
C ILE A 9 -2.95 2.50 7.84
N LEU A 10 -3.64 3.21 6.94
CA LEU A 10 -3.04 3.73 5.70
C LEU A 10 -1.99 4.82 6.00
N ARG A 11 -2.28 5.74 6.93
CA ARG A 11 -1.32 6.77 7.36
C ARG A 11 -0.09 6.15 8.03
N ASP A 12 -0.29 5.22 8.94
CA ASP A 12 0.80 4.52 9.62
C ASP A 12 1.63 3.69 8.65
N ALA A 13 1.01 3.07 7.63
CA ALA A 13 1.72 2.32 6.59
C ALA A 13 2.59 3.25 5.73
N ALA A 14 2.07 4.43 5.40
CA ALA A 14 2.84 5.46 4.68
C ALA A 14 4.03 5.94 5.51
N ASP A 15 3.82 6.19 6.80
CA ASP A 15 4.89 6.64 7.70
C ASP A 15 5.94 5.54 7.93
N TYR A 16 5.53 4.26 8.00
CA TYR A 16 6.45 3.12 8.06
C TYR A 16 7.38 3.06 6.84
N ILE A 17 6.85 3.25 5.62
CA ILE A 17 7.68 3.28 4.41
C ILE A 17 8.61 4.50 4.41
N ALA A 18 8.14 5.65 4.89
CA ALA A 18 8.96 6.85 5.00
C ALA A 18 10.14 6.67 5.98
N GLU A 19 9.93 5.94 7.07
CA GLU A 19 10.94 5.71 8.12
C GLU A 19 11.91 4.58 7.76
N HIS A 20 11.41 3.46 7.24
CA HIS A 20 12.18 2.22 7.07
C HIS A 20 12.53 1.88 5.62
N GLY A 21 12.00 2.65 4.67
CA GLY A 21 12.26 2.49 3.24
C GLY A 21 11.29 1.57 2.51
N HIS A 22 11.35 1.67 1.19
CA HIS A 22 10.50 0.96 0.23
C HIS A 22 11.26 -0.17 -0.44
N CYS A 23 10.59 -1.31 -0.68
CA CYS A 23 11.11 -2.37 -1.53
C CYS A 23 10.13 -2.84 -2.61
N LYS A 24 10.69 -3.34 -3.71
CA LYS A 24 9.95 -3.96 -4.83
C LYS A 24 10.11 -5.48 -4.83
N GLY A 25 9.11 -6.19 -5.36
CA GLY A 25 9.13 -7.63 -5.65
C GLY A 25 9.09 -8.55 -4.42
N ARG A 26 9.12 -7.99 -3.20
CA ARG A 26 9.05 -8.71 -1.93
C ARG A 26 8.15 -7.95 -0.97
N LEU A 27 7.49 -8.70 -0.08
CA LEU A 27 6.70 -8.12 0.99
C LEU A 27 7.58 -7.29 1.94
N GLU A 28 8.77 -7.83 2.25
CA GLU A 28 9.78 -7.22 3.11
C GLU A 28 11.16 -7.55 2.54
N SER A 29 12.09 -6.61 2.64
CA SER A 29 13.48 -6.77 2.24
C SER A 29 14.39 -6.45 3.44
N TRP A 30 15.07 -7.48 3.93
CA TRP A 30 15.95 -7.38 5.09
C TRP A 30 17.37 -6.99 4.68
N SER A 31 17.97 -6.05 5.41
CA SER A 31 19.39 -5.72 5.35
C SER A 31 20.04 -6.08 6.69
N PRO A 32 21.27 -6.65 6.72
CA PRO A 32 22.00 -6.91 7.96
C PRO A 32 22.22 -5.66 8.81
N ASP A 33 22.23 -4.48 8.18
CA ASP A 33 22.54 -3.19 8.81
C ASP A 33 21.28 -2.41 9.23
N ALA A 34 20.08 -2.96 9.06
CA ALA A 34 18.82 -2.27 9.35
C ALA A 34 18.09 -2.90 10.55
N ASP A 35 17.68 -2.06 11.50
CA ASP A 35 16.91 -2.48 12.69
C ASP A 35 15.50 -3.00 12.32
N LEU A 36 14.91 -2.45 11.25
CA LEU A 36 13.63 -2.87 10.69
C LEU A 36 13.72 -2.97 9.16
N PRO A 37 12.99 -3.90 8.52
CA PRO A 37 13.09 -4.12 7.09
C PRO A 37 12.40 -3.02 6.28
N ALA A 38 12.95 -2.70 5.12
CA ALA A 38 12.19 -2.00 4.08
C ALA A 38 11.04 -2.88 3.61
N VAL A 39 9.90 -2.27 3.25
CA VAL A 39 8.69 -3.01 2.88
C VAL A 39 8.06 -2.48 1.59
N CYS A 40 7.30 -3.35 0.92
CA CYS A 40 6.39 -2.90 -0.12
C CYS A 40 5.11 -2.32 0.49
N ALA A 41 4.23 -1.78 -0.36
CA ALA A 41 2.94 -1.26 0.05
C ALA A 41 2.10 -2.27 0.88
N LEU A 42 2.01 -3.54 0.45
CA LEU A 42 1.30 -4.57 1.21
C LEU A 42 2.02 -4.96 2.52
N GLY A 43 3.35 -4.94 2.53
CA GLY A 43 4.13 -5.24 3.73
C GLY A 43 3.88 -4.20 4.83
N ALA A 44 3.87 -2.93 4.46
CA ALA A 44 3.53 -1.84 5.36
C ALA A 44 2.10 -1.99 5.93
N LEU A 45 1.12 -2.22 5.05
CA LEU A 45 -0.27 -2.46 5.47
C LEU A 45 -0.41 -3.68 6.38
N ARG A 46 0.36 -4.75 6.13
CA ARG A 46 0.34 -5.95 6.97
C ARG A 46 0.89 -5.65 8.36
N ARG A 47 2.01 -4.93 8.44
CA ARG A 47 2.67 -4.56 9.71
C ARG A 47 1.77 -3.66 10.57
N THR A 48 1.12 -2.68 9.97
CA THR A 48 0.29 -1.71 10.69
C THR A 48 -1.14 -2.20 10.88
N GLY A 49 -1.68 -2.94 9.93
CA GLY A 49 -3.09 -3.38 9.92
C GLY A 49 -3.38 -4.61 10.78
N LEU A 50 -2.48 -5.61 10.81
CA LEU A 50 -2.78 -6.88 11.52
C LEU A 50 -2.91 -6.72 13.04
N ARG A 51 -2.29 -5.70 13.64
CA ARG A 51 -2.49 -5.38 15.07
C ARG A 51 -3.93 -4.93 15.39
N HIS A 52 -4.68 -4.49 14.38
CA HIS A 52 -6.10 -4.16 14.46
C HIS A 52 -7.01 -5.32 13.98
N GLY A 53 -6.43 -6.46 13.60
CA GLY A 53 -7.13 -7.66 13.14
C GLY A 53 -7.19 -7.80 11.61
N ILE A 54 -7.43 -9.03 11.16
CA ILE A 54 -7.42 -9.40 9.73
C ILE A 54 -8.47 -8.63 8.91
N ALA A 55 -9.62 -8.33 9.50
CA ALA A 55 -10.66 -7.55 8.84
C ALA A 55 -10.19 -6.11 8.56
N ALA A 56 -9.52 -5.48 9.52
CA ALA A 56 -9.02 -4.11 9.38
C ALA A 56 -7.89 -4.00 8.35
N TYR A 57 -6.98 -4.98 8.36
CA TYR A 57 -6.00 -5.14 7.30
C TYR A 57 -6.66 -5.28 5.92
N GLY A 58 -7.66 -6.16 5.78
CA GLY A 58 -8.37 -6.36 4.51
C GLY A 58 -9.09 -5.10 4.02
N ALA A 59 -9.71 -4.33 4.92
CA ALA A 59 -10.36 -3.07 4.58
C ALA A 59 -9.37 -2.01 4.08
N ALA A 60 -8.20 -1.88 4.72
CA ALA A 60 -7.15 -0.95 4.27
C ALA A 60 -6.56 -1.34 2.92
N VAL A 61 -6.36 -2.63 2.67
CA VAL A 61 -5.97 -3.17 1.35
C VAL A 61 -7.04 -2.84 0.30
N GLY A 62 -8.33 -3.02 0.63
CA GLY A 62 -9.44 -2.66 -0.24
C GLY A 62 -9.43 -1.17 -0.60
N GLN A 63 -9.36 -0.30 0.40
CA GLN A 63 -9.40 1.15 0.22
C GLN A 63 -8.22 1.68 -0.60
N LEU A 64 -6.99 1.18 -0.38
CA LEU A 64 -5.86 1.55 -1.24
C LEU A 64 -6.08 1.08 -2.69
N ALA A 65 -6.57 -0.15 -2.89
CA ALA A 65 -6.83 -0.64 -4.24
C ALA A 65 -7.92 0.17 -4.95
N ASP A 66 -8.98 0.58 -4.25
CA ASP A 66 -10.05 1.38 -4.84
C ASP A 66 -9.56 2.80 -5.19
N HIS A 67 -8.72 3.41 -4.34
CA HIS A 67 -8.01 4.65 -4.70
C HIS A 67 -7.22 4.47 -5.99
N LEU A 68 -6.42 3.40 -6.10
CA LEU A 68 -5.61 3.11 -7.29
C LEU A 68 -6.46 2.85 -8.54
N ARG A 69 -7.62 2.19 -8.40
CA ARG A 69 -8.57 1.98 -9.50
C ARG A 69 -9.15 3.29 -10.02
N SER A 70 -9.40 4.26 -9.15
CA SER A 70 -9.99 5.56 -9.53
C SER A 70 -9.06 6.46 -10.37
N ARG A 71 -7.75 6.14 -10.43
CA ARG A 71 -6.73 6.94 -11.14
C ARG A 71 -6.67 6.62 -12.62
N ASP A 72 -7.71 6.96 -13.38
CA ASP A 72 -7.89 6.64 -14.81
C ASP A 72 -6.72 7.05 -15.73
N ASP A 73 -5.94 8.04 -15.32
CA ASP A 73 -4.79 8.61 -16.03
C ASP A 73 -3.43 7.98 -15.66
N ASP A 74 -3.37 7.08 -14.68
CA ASP A 74 -2.09 6.52 -14.23
C ASP A 74 -1.62 5.36 -15.15
N PRO A 75 -0.58 5.55 -15.97
CA PRO A 75 -0.14 4.53 -16.93
C PRO A 75 0.48 3.30 -16.26
N ARG A 76 0.85 3.41 -14.97
CA ARG A 76 1.42 2.30 -14.18
C ARG A 76 0.38 1.25 -13.83
N ILE A 77 -0.90 1.59 -13.97
CA ILE A 77 -2.02 0.69 -13.73
C ILE A 77 -2.89 0.65 -15.00
N PRO A 78 -2.53 -0.18 -15.98
CA PRO A 78 -3.32 -0.35 -17.20
C PRO A 78 -4.79 -0.65 -16.89
N TYR A 79 -5.70 -0.15 -17.73
CA TYR A 79 -7.14 -0.35 -17.55
C TYR A 79 -7.54 -1.82 -17.36
N ALA A 80 -6.89 -2.74 -18.08
CA ALA A 80 -7.11 -4.16 -17.93
C ALA A 80 -6.87 -4.63 -16.48
N TRP A 81 -5.87 -4.07 -15.79
CA TRP A 81 -5.55 -4.46 -14.43
C TRP A 81 -6.62 -3.93 -13.46
N LYS A 82 -7.05 -2.67 -13.60
CA LYS A 82 -8.14 -2.12 -12.78
C LYS A 82 -9.42 -2.95 -12.79
N ARG A 83 -9.74 -3.54 -13.95
CA ARG A 83 -10.98 -4.30 -14.19
C ARG A 83 -10.89 -5.76 -13.76
N TRP A 84 -9.73 -6.40 -13.88
CA TRP A 84 -9.63 -7.86 -13.83
C TRP A 84 -8.77 -8.42 -12.70
N VAL A 85 -7.92 -7.62 -12.04
CA VAL A 85 -7.18 -8.09 -10.86
C VAL A 85 -7.84 -7.67 -9.55
N ASP A 86 -7.75 -8.57 -8.58
CA ASP A 86 -8.19 -8.31 -7.21
C ASP A 86 -7.32 -7.23 -6.54
N SER A 87 -7.80 -6.72 -5.40
CA SER A 87 -7.12 -5.66 -4.66
C SER A 87 -5.72 -6.06 -4.16
N ALA A 88 -5.52 -7.33 -3.82
CA ALA A 88 -4.24 -7.85 -3.31
C ALA A 88 -3.21 -8.03 -4.43
N GLN A 89 -3.65 -8.15 -5.68
CA GLN A 89 -2.79 -8.21 -6.87
C GLN A 89 -2.51 -6.83 -7.46
N LEU A 90 -3.49 -5.91 -7.40
CA LEU A 90 -3.35 -4.55 -7.92
C LEU A 90 -2.26 -3.74 -7.20
N ILE A 91 -2.17 -3.88 -5.88
CA ILE A 91 -1.20 -3.12 -5.07
C ILE A 91 0.25 -3.51 -5.40
N PRO A 92 0.65 -4.80 -5.43
CA PRO A 92 1.98 -5.21 -5.89
C PRO A 92 2.31 -4.74 -7.30
N ILE A 93 1.33 -4.84 -8.21
CA ILE A 93 1.43 -4.34 -9.59
C ILE A 93 1.87 -2.87 -9.63
N TYR A 94 1.21 -2.02 -8.84
CA TYR A 94 1.54 -0.60 -8.76
C TYR A 94 2.88 -0.39 -8.07
N ASN A 95 3.13 -1.07 -6.95
CA ASN A 95 4.34 -0.98 -6.16
C ASN A 95 5.60 -1.34 -6.95
N ASP A 96 5.52 -2.43 -7.71
CA ASP A 96 6.65 -3.05 -8.39
C ASP A 96 6.90 -2.49 -9.77
N HIS A 97 5.99 -1.66 -10.29
CA HIS A 97 6.19 -0.95 -11.54
C HIS A 97 7.50 -0.15 -11.50
N GLU A 98 8.29 -0.21 -12.57
CA GLU A 98 9.65 0.36 -12.61
C GLU A 98 9.67 1.87 -12.27
N ALA A 99 8.68 2.61 -12.76
CA ALA A 99 8.52 4.04 -12.54
C ALA A 99 7.90 4.43 -11.18
N THR A 100 7.44 3.48 -10.37
CA THR A 100 6.90 3.80 -9.04
C THR A 100 8.02 4.01 -8.04
N THR A 101 8.03 5.16 -7.35
CA THR A 101 8.98 5.46 -6.27
C THR A 101 8.37 5.21 -4.88
N ALA A 102 9.18 5.36 -3.84
CA ALA A 102 8.68 5.31 -2.47
C ALA A 102 7.67 6.43 -2.19
N GLU A 103 7.95 7.64 -2.67
CA GLU A 103 7.10 8.82 -2.51
C GLU A 103 5.75 8.65 -3.18
N ASP A 104 5.71 8.00 -4.35
CA ASP A 104 4.47 7.64 -5.02
C ASP A 104 3.58 6.74 -4.15
N VAL A 105 4.17 5.68 -3.57
CA VAL A 105 3.45 4.74 -2.70
C VAL A 105 2.96 5.43 -1.43
N ILE A 106 3.82 6.22 -0.79
CA ILE A 106 3.48 7.02 0.41
C ILE A 106 2.33 7.97 0.07
N LEU A 107 2.40 8.68 -1.05
CA LEU A 107 1.36 9.62 -1.47
C LEU A 107 0.04 8.90 -1.78
N ALA A 108 0.07 7.76 -2.45
CA ALA A 108 -1.11 6.96 -2.74
C ALA A 108 -1.81 6.50 -1.46
N MET A 109 -1.05 6.02 -0.46
CA MET A 109 -1.58 5.65 0.85
C MET A 109 -2.19 6.84 1.59
N LYS A 110 -1.49 7.98 1.61
CA LYS A 110 -1.99 9.20 2.26
C LYS A 110 -3.27 9.70 1.59
N ARG A 111 -3.35 9.66 0.26
CA ARG A 111 -4.58 10.04 -0.47
C ARG A 111 -5.72 9.05 -0.24
N ALA A 112 -5.44 7.75 -0.30
CA ALA A 112 -6.44 6.73 -0.01
C ALA A 112 -7.04 6.89 1.40
N ALA A 113 -6.24 7.33 2.38
CA ALA A 113 -6.73 7.61 3.73
C ALA A 113 -7.73 8.78 3.80
N GLU A 114 -7.74 9.68 2.81
CA GLU A 114 -8.68 10.81 2.76
C GLU A 114 -9.89 10.53 1.84
N ASP A 115 -9.86 9.45 1.07
CA ASP A 115 -10.99 9.03 0.25
C ASP A 115 -12.17 8.58 1.14
N ARG A 116 -13.39 8.82 0.64
CA ARG A 116 -14.65 8.67 1.38
C ARG A 116 -15.27 7.31 1.17
#